data_AF-A0A5K1CMT3-F1
#
_entry.id   AF-A0A5K1CMT3-F1
#
_cell.length_a   1.000
_cell.length_b   1.000
_cell.length_c   1.000
_cell.angle_alpha   90.00
_cell.angle_beta   90.00
_cell.angle_gamma   90.00
#
_symmetry.space_group_name_H-M   'P 1'
#
loop_
_entity.id
_entity.type
_entity.pdbx_description
1 polymer ?
#
loop_
_entity_poly.entity_id
_entity_poly.type
_entity_poly.pdbx_seq_one_letter_code
_entity_poly.pdbx_strand_id
1 'polypeptide(L)' 'GQTDMDQLGKIFAAFGTPNPSQWQDMTFLPDYIEYQHVPPQPLRALFPMASEDALDLLSKMFTYDPNARISAQQALEH' A
#
# COMPACT_ATOMS: atom_id res chain seq x y z
N GLY A 1 -0.39 15.44 1.85
CA GLY A 1 -0.15 15.67 3.28
C GLY A 1 0.42 17.05 3.50
N GLN A 2 0.57 17.48 4.76
CA GLN A 2 1.33 18.68 5.12
C GLN A 2 2.79 18.35 5.49
N THR A 3 3.07 17.11 5.90
CA THR A 3 4.41 16.56 6.19
C THR A 3 4.50 15.10 5.74
N ASP A 4 5.70 14.53 5.70
CA ASP A 4 5.93 13.11 5.35
C ASP A 4 5.24 12.17 6.36
N MET A 5 5.28 12.51 7.64
CA MET A 5 4.58 11.74 8.68
C MET A 5 3.05 11.79 8.52
N ASP A 6 2.47 12.95 8.19
CA ASP A 6 1.04 13.07 7.90
C ASP A 6 0.67 12.26 6.65
N GLN A 7 1.54 12.25 5.64
CA GLN A 7 1.31 11.48 4.42
C GLN A 7 1.34 9.97 4.70
N LEU A 8 2.33 9.48 5.45
CA LEU A 8 2.40 8.07 5.88
C LEU A 8 1.20 7.69 6.75
N GLY A 9 0.82 8.55 7.71
CA GLY A 9 -0.37 8.35 8.53
C GLY A 9 -1.65 8.20 7.70
N LYS A 10 -1.82 9.00 6.64
CA LYS A 10 -2.95 8.89 5.70
C LYS A 10 -2.92 7.59 4.88
N ILE A 11 -1.74 7.19 4.41
CA ILE A 11 -1.56 5.93 3.69
C ILE A 11 -1.97 4.76 4.60
N PHE A 12 -1.46 4.71 5.83
CA PHE A 12 -1.76 3.62 6.76
C PHE A 12 -3.21 3.64 7.26
N ALA A 13 -3.83 4.81 7.41
CA ALA A 13 -5.25 4.90 7.73
C ALA A 13 -6.15 4.30 6.63
N ALA A 14 -5.73 4.44 5.36
CA ALA A 14 -6.48 3.89 4.23
C ALA A 14 -6.20 2.40 3.99
N PHE A 15 -4.93 1.99 3.98
CA PHE A 15 -4.50 0.67 3.52
C PHE A 15 -4.06 -0.28 4.65
N GLY A 16 -4.00 0.21 5.89
CA GLY A 16 -3.39 -0.49 7.02
C GLY A 16 -1.87 -0.26 7.10
N THR A 17 -1.25 -0.66 8.19
CA THR A 17 0.22 -0.64 8.32
C THR A 17 0.82 -1.89 7.68
N PRO A 18 1.94 -1.79 6.93
CA PRO A 18 2.64 -2.97 6.44
C PRO A 18 3.13 -3.83 7.60
N ASN A 19 3.10 -5.14 7.40
CA ASN A 19 3.69 -6.10 8.33
C ASN A 19 4.90 -6.82 7.68
N PRO A 20 5.75 -7.50 8.47
CA PRO A 20 6.96 -8.15 7.94
C PRO A 20 6.71 -9.22 6.86
N SER A 21 5.51 -9.80 6.78
CA SER A 21 5.18 -10.75 5.70
C SER A 21 4.92 -10.06 4.36
N GLN A 22 4.62 -8.75 4.37
CA GLN A 22 4.38 -7.94 3.17
C GLN A 22 5.63 -7.19 2.71
N TRP A 23 6.49 -6.78 3.64
CA TRP A 23 7.75 -6.11 3.33
C TRP A 23 8.75 -6.32 4.49
N GLN A 24 9.53 -7.40 4.41
CA GLN A 24 10.43 -7.80 5.49
C GLN A 24 11.53 -6.76 5.78
N ASP A 25 12.07 -6.15 4.73
CA ASP A 25 13.24 -5.26 4.85
C ASP A 25 12.88 -3.81 5.23
N MET A 26 11.60 -3.49 5.42
CA MET A 26 11.14 -2.13 5.68
C MET A 26 11.79 -1.50 6.92
N THR A 27 12.06 -2.32 7.95
CA THR A 27 12.62 -1.88 9.23
C THR A 27 14.09 -1.47 9.12
N PHE A 28 14.76 -1.82 8.01
CA PHE A 28 16.16 -1.45 7.76
C PHE A 28 16.29 -0.17 6.94
N LEU A 29 15.19 0.47 6.54
CA LEU A 29 15.23 1.72 5.79
C LEU A 29 15.79 2.86 6.66
N PRO A 30 16.63 3.75 6.11
CA PRO A 30 17.29 4.83 6.86
C PRO A 30 16.36 5.72 7.68
N ASP A 31 15.14 5.96 7.20
CA ASP A 31 14.12 6.81 7.82
C ASP A 31 12.89 6.02 8.28
N TYR A 32 13.06 4.72 8.58
CA TYR A 32 11.97 3.92 9.11
C TYR A 32 11.50 4.48 10.47
N ILE A 33 10.20 4.70 10.58
CA ILE A 33 9.53 5.09 11.81
C ILE A 33 8.46 4.04 12.08
N GLU A 34 8.42 3.54 13.31
CA GLU A 34 7.37 2.63 13.74
C GLU A 34 6.05 3.38 13.92
N TYR A 35 4.98 2.88 13.30
CA TYR A 35 3.62 3.40 13.43
C TYR A 35 2.77 2.49 14.30
N GLN A 36 1.74 3.05 14.93
CA GLN A 36 0.70 2.23 15.56
C GLN A 36 0.02 1.37 14.50
N HIS A 37 -0.16 0.09 14.82
CA HIS A 37 -0.79 -0.85 13.90
C HIS A 37 -2.20 -0.40 13.51
N VAL A 38 -2.44 -0.32 12.20
CA VAL A 38 -3.76 -0.07 11.62
C VAL A 38 -4.16 -1.30 10.81
N PRO A 39 -5.33 -1.92 11.07
CA PRO A 39 -5.76 -3.08 10.32
C PRO A 39 -6.02 -2.71 8.85
N PRO A 40 -5.71 -3.60 7.89
CA PRO A 40 -5.96 -3.34 6.48
C PRO A 40 -7.47 -3.24 6.21
N GLN A 41 -7.84 -2.35 5.30
CA GLN A 41 -9.21 -2.22 4.81
C GLN A 41 -9.32 -2.78 3.38
N PRO A 42 -10.43 -3.44 3.04
CA PRO A 42 -10.63 -3.92 1.67
C PRO A 42 -10.74 -2.74 0.70
N LEU A 43 -10.06 -2.81 -0.44
CA LEU A 43 -10.10 -1.74 -1.46
C LEU A 43 -11.52 -1.43 -1.94
N ARG A 44 -12.42 -2.42 -1.94
CA ARG A 44 -13.86 -2.26 -2.21
C ARG A 44 -14.53 -1.21 -1.31
N ALA A 45 -14.07 -1.04 -0.06
CA ALA A 45 -14.61 -0.02 0.84
C ALA A 45 -14.15 1.39 0.45
N LEU A 46 -12.93 1.54 -0.08
CA LEU A 46 -12.38 2.83 -0.53
C LEU A 46 -12.86 3.20 -1.94
N PHE A 47 -13.01 2.20 -2.81
CA PHE A 47 -13.39 2.34 -4.22
C PHE A 47 -14.66 1.52 -4.53
N PRO A 48 -15.82 1.90 -3.97
CA PRO A 48 -17.03 1.08 -4.04
C PRO A 48 -17.54 0.86 -5.46
N MET A 49 -17.25 1.78 -6.38
CA MET A 49 -17.71 1.76 -7.78
C MET A 49 -16.67 1.20 -8.77
N ALA A 50 -15.49 0.79 -8.30
CA ALA A 50 -14.49 0.19 -9.17
C ALA A 50 -14.94 -1.20 -9.65
N SER A 51 -14.56 -1.61 -10.85
CA SER A 51 -14.74 -3.01 -11.28
C SER A 51 -13.83 -3.94 -10.46
N GLU A 52 -14.12 -5.25 -10.44
CA GLU A 52 -13.20 -6.24 -9.85
C GLU A 52 -11.81 -6.16 -10.48
N ASP A 53 -11.76 -5.98 -11.80
CA ASP A 53 -10.52 -5.83 -12.56
C ASP A 53 -9.71 -4.61 -12.11
N ALA A 54 -10.36 -3.45 -11.96
CA ALA A 54 -9.70 -2.25 -11.45
C ALA A 54 -9.22 -2.43 -9.99
N LEU A 55 -9.98 -3.13 -9.15
CA LEU A 55 -9.53 -3.43 -7.78
C LEU A 55 -8.32 -4.37 -7.76
N ASP A 56 -8.28 -5.36 -8.63
CA ASP A 56 -7.14 -6.28 -8.76
C ASP A 56 -5.89 -5.49 -9.18
N LEU A 57 -5.99 -4.63 -10.19
CA LEU A 57 -4.86 -3.76 -10.59
C LEU A 57 -4.39 -2.87 -9.44
N LEU A 58 -5.32 -2.17 -8.77
CA LEU A 58 -4.98 -1.27 -7.65
C LEU A 58 -4.30 -2.02 -6.50
N SER A 59 -4.72 -3.26 -6.22
CA SER A 59 -4.08 -4.08 -5.18
C SER A 59 -2.62 -4.37 -5.48
N LYS A 60 -2.28 -4.60 -6.75
CA LYS A 60 -0.91 -4.84 -7.21
C LYS A 60 -0.09 -3.54 -7.26
N MET A 61 -0.72 -2.42 -7.62
CA MET A 61 -0.07 -1.10 -7.63
C MET A 61 0.23 -0.57 -6.22
N PHE A 62 -0.62 -0.85 -5.23
CA PHE A 62 -0.46 -0.40 -3.84
C PHE A 62 0.33 -1.36 -2.96
N THR A 63 1.00 -2.38 -3.54
CA THR A 63 1.87 -3.28 -2.78
C THR A 63 3.02 -2.52 -2.12
N TYR A 64 3.20 -2.74 -0.81
CA TYR A 64 4.19 -2.01 0.00
C TYR A 64 5.62 -2.25 -0.46
N ASP A 65 6.04 -3.52 -0.57
CA ASP A 65 7.37 -3.88 -1.05
C ASP A 65 7.54 -3.43 -2.51
N PRO A 66 8.49 -2.51 -2.80
CA PRO A 66 8.75 -2.05 -4.16
C PRO A 66 9.16 -3.18 -5.12
N ASN A 67 9.81 -4.24 -4.62
CA ASN A 67 10.24 -5.36 -5.45
C ASN A 67 9.09 -6.29 -5.85
N ALA A 68 8.01 -6.31 -5.06
CA ALA A 68 6.80 -7.08 -5.33
C ALA A 68 5.72 -6.27 -6.07
N ARG A 69 5.85 -4.93 -6.11
CA ARG A 69 4.90 -4.05 -6.77
C ARG A 69 4.92 -4.23 -8.29
N ILE A 70 3.74 -4.24 -8.90
CA ILE A 70 3.59 -4.38 -10.37
C ILE A 70 4.35 -3.28 -11.12
N SER A 71 5.06 -3.68 -12.17
CA SER A 71 5.73 -2.73 -13.06
C SER A 71 4.74 -2.06 -14.02
N ALA A 72 5.16 -0.94 -14.62
CA ALA A 72 4.33 -0.25 -15.62
C ALA A 72 3.99 -1.14 -16.82
N GLN A 73 4.94 -1.96 -17.30
CA GLN A 73 4.69 -2.89 -18.40
C GLN A 73 3.64 -3.94 -18.01
N GLN A 74 3.80 -4.57 -16.84
CA GLN A 74 2.85 -5.58 -16.36
C GLN A 74 1.45 -4.98 -16.12
N ALA A 75 1.36 -3.72 -15.71
CA ALA A 75 0.08 -3.03 -15.53
C ALA A 75 -0.63 -2.72 -16.86
N LEU A 76 0.11 -2.54 -17.96
CA LEU A 76 -0.47 -2.38 -19.30
C LEU A 76 -0.94 -3.73 -19.89
N GLU A 77 -0.40 -4.83 -19.39
CA GLU A 77 -0.72 -6.21 -19.79
C GLU A 77 -1.75 -6.88 -18.86
N HIS A 78 -2.14 -6.20 -17.77
CA HIS A 78 -3.16 -6.64 -16.82
C HIS A 78 -4.56 -6.53 -17.42
#